data_AF-A0ABD2YYR9-F1
#
_entry.id   AF-A0ABD2YYR9-F1
#
_cell.length_a   1.000
_cell.length_b   1.000
_cell.length_c   1.000
_cell.angle_alpha   90.00
_cell.angle_beta   90.00
_cell.angle_gamma   90.00
#
_symmetry.space_group_name_H-M   'P 1'
#
loop_
_entity.id
_entity.type
_entity.pdbx_description
1 polymer ?
#
loop_
_entity_poly.entity_id
_entity_poly.type
_entity_poly.pdbx_seq_one_letter_code
_entity_poly.pdbx_strand_id
1 'polypeptide(L)'
;MFCKGASVSGPFWDHVLDYWKQSLEKPGKVLFLKYEGMKEKSGFHLKLLTEFVGCPISPEEGRSGLVEEILGLCSFDNLRNIDVNKYGRGRIVGYKAFFSER
;
A
#
# COMPACT_ATOMS: atom_id res chain seq x y z
N MET A 1 -9.34 21.29 -11.26
CA MET A 1 -9.18 20.32 -12.36
C MET A 1 -9.48 18.90 -11.86
N PHE A 2 -8.84 18.44 -10.77
CA PHE A 2 -9.09 17.12 -10.15
C PHE A 2 -10.57 16.81 -9.83
N CYS A 3 -11.29 17.69 -9.11
CA CYS A 3 -12.70 17.46 -8.77
C CYS A 3 -13.65 17.40 -9.98
N LYS A 4 -13.20 17.84 -11.15
CA LYS A 4 -13.93 17.71 -12.42
C LYS A 4 -13.61 16.39 -13.14
N GLY A 5 -12.91 15.46 -12.48
CA GLY A 5 -12.47 14.18 -13.05
C GLY A 5 -11.24 14.27 -13.96
N ALA A 6 -10.76 15.48 -14.29
CA ALA A 6 -9.60 15.69 -15.14
C ALA A 6 -8.29 15.54 -14.35
N SER A 7 -7.81 14.30 -14.23
CA SER A 7 -6.53 13.93 -13.63
C SER A 7 -5.92 12.72 -14.35
N VAL A 8 -4.61 12.50 -14.15
CA VAL A 8 -3.97 11.26 -14.56
C VAL A 8 -4.72 10.08 -13.92
N SER A 9 -5.16 9.12 -14.73
CA SER A 9 -5.97 7.97 -14.32
C SER A 9 -7.30 8.30 -13.65
N GLY A 10 -7.83 9.51 -13.85
CA GLY A 10 -9.17 9.90 -13.37
C GLY A 10 -10.30 9.41 -14.28
N PRO A 11 -11.57 9.51 -13.82
CA PRO A 11 -12.00 10.14 -12.57
C PRO A 11 -11.69 9.31 -11.33
N PHE A 12 -11.19 9.97 -10.27
CA PHE A 12 -10.78 9.28 -9.04
C PHE A 12 -11.91 8.48 -8.38
N TRP A 13 -13.12 9.06 -8.31
CA TRP A 13 -14.25 8.41 -7.65
C TRP A 13 -14.70 7.13 -8.37
N ASP A 14 -14.75 7.15 -9.70
CA ASP A 14 -15.08 5.97 -10.50
C ASP A 14 -14.02 4.88 -10.31
N HIS A 15 -12.74 5.25 -10.34
CA HIS A 15 -11.65 4.32 -10.08
C HIS A 15 -11.78 3.65 -8.70
N VAL A 16 -12.06 4.40 -7.65
CA VAL A 16 -12.23 3.84 -6.29
C VAL A 16 -13.47 2.94 -6.21
N LEU A 17 -14.61 3.39 -6.75
CA LEU A 17 -15.88 2.67 -6.69
C LEU A 17 -15.82 1.35 -7.45
N ASP A 18 -15.17 1.31 -8.60
CA ASP A 18 -15.07 0.09 -9.42
C ASP A 18 -14.24 -1.00 -8.73
N TYR A 19 -13.10 -0.66 -8.12
CA TYR A 19 -12.31 -1.64 -7.35
C TYR A 19 -13.02 -2.07 -6.07
N TRP A 20 -13.76 -1.17 -5.42
CA TRP A 20 -14.58 -1.54 -4.26
C TRP A 20 -15.65 -2.55 -4.66
N LYS A 21 -16.40 -2.32 -5.75
CA LYS A 21 -17.39 -3.29 -6.26
C LYS A 21 -16.76 -4.64 -6.59
N GLN A 22 -15.61 -4.63 -7.28
CA GLN A 22 -14.90 -5.87 -7.62
C GLN A 22 -14.43 -6.65 -6.39
N SER A 23 -14.06 -5.97 -5.29
CA SER A 23 -13.70 -6.64 -4.03
C SER A 23 -14.87 -7.37 -3.39
N LEU A 24 -16.10 -6.88 -3.60
CA LEU A 24 -17.32 -7.55 -3.13
C LEU A 24 -17.70 -8.73 -4.04
N GLU A 25 -17.58 -8.56 -5.36
CA GLU A 25 -17.91 -9.61 -6.33
C GLU A 25 -16.89 -10.76 -6.35
N LYS A 26 -15.61 -10.45 -6.09
CA LYS A 26 -14.48 -11.40 -6.23
C LYS A 26 -13.50 -11.28 -5.05
N PRO A 27 -13.92 -11.56 -3.81
CA PRO A 27 -13.11 -11.35 -2.61
C PRO A 27 -11.81 -12.17 -2.56
N GLY A 28 -11.72 -13.29 -3.28
CA GLY A 28 -10.48 -14.08 -3.42
C GLY A 28 -9.55 -13.61 -4.56
N LYS A 29 -9.94 -12.57 -5.32
CA LYS A 29 -9.15 -12.01 -6.43
C LYS A 29 -8.86 -10.53 -6.28
N VAL A 30 -9.66 -9.80 -5.52
CA VAL A 30 -9.48 -8.37 -5.28
C VAL A 30 -9.59 -8.07 -3.79
N LEU A 31 -8.48 -7.61 -3.21
CA LEU A 31 -8.42 -7.09 -1.84
C LEU A 31 -8.49 -5.56 -1.88
N PHE A 32 -9.50 -4.98 -1.24
CA PHE A 32 -9.65 -3.53 -1.15
C PHE A 32 -9.20 -3.02 0.22
N LEU A 33 -8.18 -2.16 0.23
CA LEU A 33 -7.61 -1.59 1.45
C LEU A 33 -7.73 -0.07 1.45
N LYS A 34 -7.90 0.51 2.64
CA LYS A 34 -7.84 1.96 2.85
C LYS A 34 -6.49 2.33 3.43
N TYR A 35 -5.91 3.40 2.91
CA TYR A 35 -4.58 3.86 3.32
C TYR A 35 -4.53 4.21 4.81
N GLU A 36 -5.56 4.88 5.33
CA GLU A 36 -5.67 5.25 6.74
C GLU A 36 -5.70 4.02 7.65
N GLY A 37 -6.46 2.99 7.25
CA GLY A 37 -6.52 1.72 7.99
C GLY A 37 -5.16 1.01 8.02
N MET A 38 -4.46 0.99 6.89
CA MET A 38 -3.10 0.42 6.81
C MET A 38 -2.10 1.16 7.70
N LYS A 39 -2.24 2.49 7.84
CA LYS A 39 -1.37 3.26 8.74
C LYS A 39 -1.69 3.01 10.20
N GLU A 40 -2.97 2.98 10.57
CA GLU A 40 -3.41 2.81 11.96
C GLU A 40 -3.14 1.40 12.48
N LYS A 41 -3.37 0.38 11.64
CA LYS A 41 -3.30 -1.04 12.02
C LYS A 41 -2.46 -1.83 11.03
N SER A 42 -1.22 -1.42 10.85
CA SER A 42 -0.29 -1.96 9.84
C SER A 42 -0.06 -3.47 9.98
N GLY A 43 0.17 -3.98 11.19
CA GLY A 43 0.36 -5.42 11.42
C GLY A 43 -0.87 -6.27 11.10
N PHE A 44 -2.08 -5.76 11.34
CA PHE A 44 -3.32 -6.44 10.95
C PHE A 44 -3.46 -6.49 9.42
N HIS A 45 -3.25 -5.36 8.75
CA HIS A 45 -3.37 -5.28 7.29
C HIS A 45 -2.28 -6.10 6.58
N LEU A 46 -1.08 -6.20 7.16
CA LEU A 46 -0.03 -7.09 6.65
C LEU A 46 -0.47 -8.55 6.70
N LYS A 47 -1.01 -9.03 7.84
CA LYS A 47 -1.53 -10.40 7.94
C LYS A 47 -2.68 -10.67 6.97
N LEU A 48 -3.60 -9.73 6.84
CA LEU A 48 -4.68 -9.80 5.84
C LEU A 48 -4.13 -9.90 4.41
N LEU A 49 -3.09 -9.14 4.09
CA LEU A 49 -2.44 -9.17 2.78
C LEU A 49 -1.73 -10.50 2.54
N THR A 50 -1.00 -11.03 3.53
CA THR A 50 -0.26 -12.28 3.38
C THR A 50 -1.19 -13.48 3.25
N GLU A 51 -2.30 -13.51 3.98
CA GLU A 51 -3.39 -14.47 3.78
C GLU A 51 -3.96 -14.38 2.36
N PHE A 52 -4.25 -13.17 1.88
CA PHE A 52 -4.84 -12.95 0.56
C PHE A 52 -3.93 -13.40 -0.59
N VAL A 53 -2.61 -13.19 -0.50
CA VAL A 53 -1.65 -13.65 -1.53
C VAL A 53 -1.28 -15.13 -1.41
N GLY A 54 -1.80 -15.84 -0.41
CA GLY A 54 -1.54 -17.27 -0.20
C GLY A 54 -0.24 -17.60 0.54
N CYS A 55 0.34 -16.63 1.26
CA CYS A 55 1.57 -16.79 2.04
C CYS A 55 1.34 -16.39 3.52
N PRO A 56 0.36 -16.98 4.24
CA PRO A 56 0.01 -16.54 5.58
C PRO A 56 1.20 -16.65 6.54
N ILE A 57 1.33 -15.67 7.44
CA ILE A 57 2.37 -15.66 8.47
C ILE A 57 2.03 -16.74 9.50
N SER A 58 2.95 -17.69 9.69
CA SER A 58 2.81 -18.76 10.68
C SER A 58 2.89 -18.23 12.11
N PRO A 59 2.37 -18.99 13.10
CA PRO A 59 2.51 -18.62 14.51
C PRO A 59 3.97 -18.55 14.99
N GLU A 60 4.89 -19.28 14.36
CA GLU A 60 6.33 -19.22 14.66
C GLU A 60 6.95 -17.92 14.15
N GLU A 61 6.69 -17.55 12.89
CA GLU A 61 7.13 -16.29 12.30
C GLU A 61 6.54 -15.07 13.02
N GLY A 62 5.28 -15.17 13.45
CA GLY A 62 4.66 -14.14 14.28
C GLY A 62 5.35 -13.96 15.64
N ARG A 63 5.89 -15.04 16.22
CA ARG A 63 6.66 -14.99 17.49
C ARG A 63 8.11 -14.57 17.28
N SER A 64 8.68 -14.80 16.09
CA SER A 64 10.06 -14.40 15.77
C SER A 64 10.20 -12.90 15.49
N GLY A 65 9.08 -12.16 15.40
CA GLY A 65 9.09 -10.73 15.08
C GLY A 65 9.12 -10.43 13.58
N LEU A 66 8.80 -11.40 12.72
CA LEU A 66 8.81 -11.21 11.26
C LEU A 66 7.87 -10.09 10.81
N VAL A 67 6.72 -9.94 11.48
CA VAL A 67 5.75 -8.87 11.20
C VAL A 67 6.42 -7.51 11.40
N GLU A 68 7.08 -7.30 12.53
CA GLU A 68 7.76 -6.07 12.90
C GLU A 68 8.94 -5.79 11.96
N GLU A 69 9.68 -6.81 11.55
CA GLU A 69 10.78 -6.70 10.58
C GLU A 69 10.28 -6.21 9.22
N ILE A 70 9.24 -6.84 8.66
CA ILE A 70 8.64 -6.42 7.39
C ILE A 70 8.11 -4.98 7.49
N LEU A 71 7.43 -4.64 8.59
CA LEU A 71 6.92 -3.29 8.82
C LEU A 71 8.06 -2.27 8.92
N GLY A 72 9.19 -2.62 9.54
CA GLY A 72 10.39 -1.79 9.60
C GLY A 72 10.98 -1.54 8.22
N LEU A 73 11.17 -2.60 7.44
CA LEU A 73 11.70 -2.53 6.07
C LEU A 73 10.79 -1.71 5.13
N CYS A 74 9.48 -1.89 5.23
CA CYS A 74 8.51 -1.19 4.40
C CYS A 74 8.01 0.14 5.00
N SER A 75 8.58 0.57 6.13
CA SER A 75 8.17 1.82 6.78
C SER A 75 8.46 3.02 5.87
N PHE A 76 7.64 4.08 6.02
CA PHE A 76 7.85 5.32 5.28
C PHE A 76 9.24 5.90 5.55
N ASP A 77 9.71 5.87 6.80
CA ASP A 77 11.02 6.40 7.17
C ASP A 77 12.16 5.61 6.55
N ASN A 78 12.07 4.27 6.51
CA ASN A 78 13.08 3.46 5.84
C ASN A 78 13.07 3.70 4.31
N LEU A 79 11.89 3.59 3.68
CA LEU A 79 11.74 3.77 2.24
C LEU A 79 12.09 5.18 1.76
N ARG A 80 11.86 6.22 2.57
CA ARG A 80 12.30 7.58 2.26
C ARG A 80 13.83 7.70 2.24
N ASN A 81 14.52 6.87 3.01
CA ASN A 81 15.94 7.01 3.26
C ASN A 81 16.86 6.20 2.35
N ILE A 82 16.34 5.26 1.56
CA ILE A 82 17.13 4.52 0.57
C ILE A 82 17.51 5.40 -0.63
N ASP A 83 18.72 5.22 -1.16
CA ASP A 83 19.30 6.08 -2.20
C ASP A 83 18.44 6.15 -3.47
N VAL A 84 17.85 5.03 -3.88
CA VAL A 84 16.95 4.98 -5.04
C VAL A 84 15.75 5.92 -4.87
N ASN A 85 15.19 6.08 -3.67
CA ASN A 85 14.06 6.97 -3.46
C ASN A 85 14.47 8.44 -3.22
N LYS A 86 15.71 8.69 -2.77
CA LYS A 86 16.28 10.04 -2.62
C LYS A 86 16.69 10.66 -3.95
N TYR A 87 17.32 9.86 -4.82
CA TYR A 87 18.00 10.35 -6.02
C TYR A 87 17.42 9.79 -7.32
N GLY A 88 16.67 8.69 -7.26
CA GLY A 88 16.05 8.06 -8.43
C GLY A 88 14.80 8.78 -8.93
N ARG A 89 14.39 8.40 -10.14
CA ARG A 89 13.27 9.02 -10.85
C ARG A 89 12.50 7.97 -11.66
N GLY A 90 11.18 8.02 -11.58
CA GLY A 90 10.29 7.25 -12.44
C GLY A 90 10.02 7.96 -13.77
N ARG A 91 9.24 7.31 -14.66
CA ARG A 91 8.96 7.85 -16.00
C ARG A 91 8.26 9.22 -16.00
N ILE A 92 7.45 9.50 -14.97
CA ILE A 92 6.60 10.69 -14.91
C ILE A 92 7.07 11.66 -13.82
N VAL A 93 7.41 11.16 -12.64
CA VAL A 93 7.78 11.97 -11.46
C VAL A 93 9.01 11.39 -10.76
N GLY A 94 9.85 12.24 -10.16
CA GLY A 94 10.96 11.83 -9.31
C GLY A 94 10.48 11.12 -8.04
N TYR A 95 11.16 10.06 -7.59
CA TYR A 95 10.68 9.27 -6.45
C TYR A 95 10.59 10.06 -5.15
N LYS A 96 11.46 11.06 -4.98
CA LYS A 96 11.43 12.02 -3.87
C LYS A 96 10.07 12.70 -3.67
N ALA A 97 9.26 12.88 -4.72
CA ALA A 97 7.94 13.49 -4.61
C ALA A 97 6.92 12.61 -3.88
N PHE A 98 7.12 11.28 -3.83
CA PHE A 98 6.26 10.35 -3.10
C PHE A 98 6.69 10.19 -1.63
N PHE A 99 7.93 10.57 -1.30
CA PHE A 99 8.54 10.43 0.03
C PHE A 99 8.94 11.77 0.65
N SER A 100 8.23 12.85 0.32
CA SER A 100 8.46 14.17 0.93
C SER A 100 7.68 14.31 2.25
N GLU A 101 8.19 15.12 3.17
CA GLU A 101 7.42 15.61 4.32
C GLU A 101 6.20 16.41 3.82
N ARG A 102 5.05 16.23 4.49
CA ARG A 102 3.93 17.17 4.43
C ARG A 102 3.96 18.04 5.67
#